data_AF-A0A9D1M4X0-F1
#
_entry.id   AF-A0A9D1M4X0-F1
#
_cell.length_a   1.000
_cell.length_b   1.000
_cell.length_c   1.000
_cell.angle_alpha   90.00
_cell.angle_beta   90.00
_cell.angle_gamma   90.00
#
_symmetry.space_group_name_H-M   'P 1'
#
loop_
_entity.id
_entity.type
_entity.pdbx_description
1 polymer ?
#
loop_
_entity_poly.entity_id
_entity_poly.type
_entity_poly.pdbx_seq_one_letter_code
_entity_poly.pdbx_strand_id
1 'polypeptide(L)'
;MKLSILLAGSILTSAIAGNAYAQTCAKPPSCTELGYTYTGSTSDCLSPALKCPFDTSYFNCVKKNEMVNTFAPNYNSARILSADGTTYTVGSGTLASYSCGWVLFENYDVNGGLNRFSYWYINNKEVGRQASGAGNAWTTFNSAIFFVNKNDTFKNAGQAGVNKLTFYPCKSF
;
A
#
# COMPACT_ATOMS: atom_id res chain seq x y z
N MET A 1 75.64 6.86 -62.10
CA MET A 1 75.48 7.49 -60.76
C MET A 1 74.25 6.86 -60.12
N LYS A 2 74.40 6.07 -59.04
CA LYS A 2 74.08 6.44 -57.63
C LYS A 2 72.58 6.76 -57.47
N LEU A 3 71.77 6.07 -56.66
CA LEU A 3 72.01 5.58 -55.29
C LEU A 3 71.04 4.44 -54.95
N SER A 4 71.53 3.38 -54.30
CA SER A 4 70.73 2.39 -53.60
C SER A 4 70.26 2.95 -52.25
N ILE A 5 68.99 2.76 -51.89
CA ILE A 5 68.52 2.82 -50.50
C ILE A 5 67.70 1.56 -50.24
N LEU A 6 68.32 0.61 -49.54
CA LEU A 6 67.64 -0.42 -48.76
C LEU A 6 67.38 0.18 -47.37
N LEU A 7 66.18 0.01 -46.80
CA LEU A 7 65.93 -0.67 -45.52
C LEU A 7 64.51 -0.43 -44.97
N ALA A 8 64.01 -1.49 -44.31
CA ALA A 8 62.90 -1.57 -43.36
C ALA A 8 61.49 -1.35 -43.94
N GLY A 9 60.57 -2.31 -43.91
CA GLY A 9 60.28 -3.23 -42.82
C GLY A 9 58.89 -2.89 -42.28
N SER A 10 58.12 -3.92 -41.95
CA SER A 10 56.79 -3.92 -41.30
C SER A 10 55.56 -3.51 -42.14
N ILE A 11 54.75 -4.54 -42.36
CA ILE A 11 53.37 -4.57 -42.83
C ILE A 11 52.52 -3.76 -41.85
N LEU A 12 51.94 -2.65 -42.30
CA LEU A 12 50.81 -2.02 -41.62
C LEU A 12 49.54 -2.47 -42.36
N THR A 13 49.04 -3.64 -41.94
CA THR A 13 47.63 -4.00 -42.07
C THR A 13 46.83 -2.91 -41.36
N SER A 14 46.49 -1.87 -42.11
CA SER A 14 45.66 -0.75 -41.67
C SER A 14 44.30 -1.29 -41.26
N ALA A 15 44.17 -1.49 -39.95
CA ALA A 15 42.97 -1.30 -39.15
C ALA A 15 41.66 -1.32 -39.94
N ILE A 16 41.12 -2.52 -40.18
CA ILE A 16 39.66 -2.69 -40.15
C ILE A 16 39.26 -2.62 -38.67
N ALA A 17 39.39 -1.44 -38.07
CA ALA A 17 38.92 -1.12 -36.73
C ALA A 17 37.83 -0.04 -36.82
N GLY A 18 36.98 -0.12 -37.85
CA GLY A 18 35.87 0.80 -38.10
C GLY A 18 34.52 0.30 -37.62
N ASN A 19 34.47 -0.83 -36.90
CA ASN A 19 33.21 -1.50 -36.53
C ASN A 19 33.26 -2.21 -35.18
N ALA A 20 34.28 -1.95 -34.36
CA ALA A 20 34.39 -2.47 -32.99
C ALA A 20 33.88 -1.50 -31.90
N TYR A 21 33.26 -0.37 -32.27
CA TYR A 21 32.65 0.57 -31.32
C TYR A 21 31.18 0.25 -30.97
N ALA A 22 30.73 -0.98 -31.26
CA ALA A 22 29.52 -1.56 -30.66
C ALA A 22 29.82 -2.91 -29.97
N GLN A 23 31.07 -3.15 -29.54
CA GLN A 23 31.51 -4.45 -29.05
C GLN A 23 31.80 -4.50 -27.54
N THR A 24 31.11 -3.66 -26.76
CA THR A 24 30.76 -4.03 -25.40
C THR A 24 29.29 -4.41 -25.41
N CYS A 25 28.97 -5.64 -25.81
CA CYS A 25 27.69 -6.22 -25.44
C CYS A 25 27.73 -6.38 -23.91
N ALA A 26 27.37 -5.33 -23.18
CA ALA A 26 27.00 -5.47 -21.78
C ALA A 26 25.98 -6.60 -21.75
N LYS A 27 26.27 -7.66 -21.01
CA LYS A 27 25.33 -8.77 -20.81
C LYS A 27 23.98 -8.15 -20.46
N PRO A 28 22.89 -8.47 -21.19
CA PRO A 28 21.58 -7.90 -20.87
C PRO A 28 21.27 -8.19 -19.39
N PRO A 29 20.71 -7.22 -18.65
CA PRO A 29 20.37 -7.42 -17.25
C PRO A 29 19.43 -8.61 -17.10
N SER A 30 19.55 -9.33 -15.98
CA SER A 30 18.68 -10.46 -15.70
C SER A 30 17.24 -9.99 -15.44
N CYS A 31 16.26 -10.86 -15.75
CA CYS A 31 14.85 -10.58 -15.49
C CYS A 31 14.59 -10.25 -14.01
N THR A 32 15.30 -10.89 -13.08
CA THR A 32 15.24 -10.61 -11.65
C THR A 32 15.73 -9.20 -11.29
N GLU A 33 16.85 -8.74 -11.88
CA GLU A 33 17.36 -7.37 -11.68
C GLU A 33 16.38 -6.31 -12.19
N LEU A 34 15.57 -6.66 -13.19
CA LEU A 34 14.51 -5.80 -13.72
C LEU A 34 13.17 -5.96 -12.97
N GLY A 35 13.11 -6.80 -11.93
CA GLY A 35 11.92 -7.01 -11.10
C GLY A 35 10.93 -8.05 -11.61
N TYR A 36 11.26 -8.82 -12.64
CA TYR A 36 10.47 -9.97 -13.10
C TYR A 36 10.89 -11.23 -12.33
N THR A 37 10.26 -11.45 -11.18
CA THR A 37 10.65 -12.51 -10.23
C THR A 37 9.71 -13.71 -10.24
N TYR A 38 8.56 -13.63 -10.94
CA TYR A 38 7.59 -14.72 -10.99
C TYR A 38 7.79 -15.60 -12.23
N THR A 39 7.51 -16.88 -12.07
CA THR A 39 7.48 -17.89 -13.13
C THR A 39 6.22 -18.75 -12.99
N GLY A 40 5.86 -19.49 -14.04
CA GLY A 40 4.68 -20.37 -14.04
C GLY A 40 3.37 -19.67 -14.43
N SER A 41 2.29 -19.95 -13.70
CA SER A 41 0.94 -19.48 -14.05
C SER A 41 0.74 -17.99 -13.77
N THR A 42 0.02 -17.32 -14.68
CA THR A 42 -0.41 -15.92 -14.55
C THR A 42 -1.86 -15.79 -14.04
N SER A 43 -2.52 -16.90 -13.70
CA SER A 43 -3.92 -16.95 -13.22
C SER A 43 -4.19 -16.07 -12.00
N ASP A 44 -3.16 -15.83 -11.19
CA ASP A 44 -3.24 -15.13 -9.92
C ASP A 44 -2.91 -13.65 -10.06
N CYS A 45 -2.52 -13.20 -11.25
CA CYS A 45 -2.34 -11.81 -11.57
C CYS A 45 -3.71 -11.11 -11.66
N LEU A 46 -3.79 -9.89 -11.13
CA LEU A 46 -4.99 -9.04 -11.25
C LEU A 46 -5.11 -8.39 -12.64
N SER A 47 -4.00 -8.27 -13.34
CA SER A 47 -3.88 -7.69 -14.68
C SER A 47 -3.00 -8.58 -15.55
N PRO A 48 -3.00 -8.39 -16.89
CA PRO A 48 -2.08 -9.11 -17.77
C PRO A 48 -0.64 -9.02 -17.25
N ALA A 49 0.01 -10.17 -17.13
CA ALA A 49 1.37 -10.22 -16.61
C ALA A 49 2.35 -9.50 -17.56
N LEU A 50 3.21 -8.67 -16.97
CA LEU A 50 4.29 -8.02 -17.69
C LEU A 50 5.42 -9.05 -17.84
N LYS A 51 5.64 -9.52 -19.07
CA LYS A 51 6.69 -10.49 -19.37
C LYS A 51 8.04 -9.80 -19.48
N CYS A 52 9.11 -10.48 -19.05
CA CYS A 52 10.46 -9.98 -19.21
C CYS A 52 10.85 -9.98 -20.72
N PRO A 53 11.50 -8.91 -21.23
CA PRO A 53 11.93 -8.84 -22.63
C PRO A 53 13.02 -9.85 -23.02
N PHE A 54 13.81 -10.31 -22.05
CA PHE A 54 14.96 -11.19 -22.26
C PHE A 54 14.64 -12.68 -22.05
N ASP A 55 13.58 -12.98 -21.29
CA ASP A 55 13.07 -14.34 -21.06
C ASP A 55 11.57 -14.31 -20.71
N THR A 56 10.73 -14.75 -21.63
CA THR A 56 9.27 -14.71 -21.45
C THR A 56 8.71 -15.68 -20.41
N SER A 57 9.55 -16.56 -19.85
CA SER A 57 9.17 -17.44 -18.73
C SER A 57 9.10 -16.67 -17.39
N TYR A 58 9.78 -15.53 -17.32
CA TYR A 58 9.72 -14.61 -16.18
C TYR A 58 8.72 -13.49 -16.43
N PHE A 59 7.98 -13.15 -15.39
CA PHE A 59 7.03 -12.05 -15.42
C PHE A 59 6.92 -11.33 -14.07
N ASN A 60 6.24 -10.19 -14.08
CA ASN A 60 5.80 -9.48 -12.90
C ASN A 60 4.33 -9.09 -13.06
N CYS A 61 3.60 -9.08 -11.95
CA CYS A 61 2.21 -8.63 -11.90
C CYS A 61 1.80 -8.40 -10.44
N VAL A 62 0.78 -7.58 -10.21
CA VAL A 62 0.16 -7.52 -8.88
C VAL A 62 -0.66 -8.80 -8.67
N LYS A 63 -0.34 -9.56 -7.61
CA LYS A 63 -1.09 -10.79 -7.31
C LYS A 63 -2.35 -10.52 -6.50
N LYS A 64 -3.38 -11.34 -6.71
CA LYS A 64 -4.66 -11.27 -5.96
C LYS A 64 -4.46 -11.35 -4.44
N ASN A 65 -3.59 -12.24 -3.98
CA ASN A 65 -3.31 -12.43 -2.56
C ASN A 65 -2.53 -11.25 -1.95
N GLU A 66 -1.63 -10.65 -2.70
CA GLU A 66 -0.86 -9.47 -2.31
C GLU A 66 -1.82 -8.30 -2.03
N MET A 67 -2.77 -8.06 -2.93
CA MET A 67 -3.80 -7.03 -2.73
C MET A 67 -4.61 -7.26 -1.45
N VAL A 68 -5.11 -8.48 -1.21
CA VAL A 68 -5.88 -8.79 0.00
C VAL A 68 -5.03 -8.60 1.25
N ASN A 69 -3.76 -9.02 1.22
CA ASN A 69 -2.84 -8.84 2.34
C ASN A 69 -2.57 -7.36 2.61
N THR A 70 -2.49 -6.51 1.58
CA THR A 70 -2.31 -5.07 1.72
C THR A 70 -3.46 -4.40 2.44
N PHE A 71 -4.71 -4.74 2.12
CA PHE A 71 -5.88 -4.09 2.73
C PHE A 71 -6.32 -4.71 4.06
N ALA A 72 -5.84 -5.90 4.41
CA ALA A 72 -6.23 -6.52 5.68
C ALA A 72 -5.80 -5.66 6.89
N PRO A 73 -6.64 -5.56 7.94
CA PRO A 73 -6.25 -4.88 9.18
C PRO A 73 -5.09 -5.60 9.87
N ASN A 74 -4.14 -4.82 10.38
CA ASN A 74 -3.08 -5.28 11.26
C ASN A 74 -3.53 -5.17 12.71
N TYR A 75 -4.12 -6.25 13.23
CA TYR A 75 -4.60 -6.33 14.61
C TYR A 75 -3.50 -6.18 15.67
N ASN A 76 -2.24 -6.43 15.32
CA ASN A 76 -1.10 -6.30 16.22
C ASN A 76 -0.56 -4.87 16.33
N SER A 77 -1.10 -3.92 15.55
CA SER A 77 -0.59 -2.55 15.48
C SER A 77 -1.69 -1.51 15.65
N ALA A 78 -2.74 -1.86 16.40
CA ALA A 78 -3.86 -0.97 16.69
C ALA A 78 -3.41 0.36 17.32
N ARG A 79 -4.17 1.41 17.05
CA ARG A 79 -4.07 2.73 17.66
C ARG A 79 -5.39 3.06 18.33
N ILE A 80 -5.35 3.26 19.64
CA ILE A 80 -6.51 3.73 20.40
C ILE A 80 -6.53 5.25 20.30
N LEU A 81 -7.67 5.79 19.88
CA LEU A 81 -7.89 7.20 19.62
C LEU A 81 -8.99 7.73 20.55
N SER A 82 -9.02 9.05 20.76
CA SER A 82 -10.06 9.69 21.55
C SER A 82 -11.41 9.59 20.84
N ALA A 83 -12.47 9.30 21.61
CA ALA A 83 -13.84 9.23 21.13
C ALA A 83 -14.69 10.41 21.62
N ASP A 84 -14.08 11.59 21.70
CA ASP A 84 -14.66 12.85 22.22
C ASP A 84 -15.12 13.82 21.11
N GLY A 85 -15.13 13.35 19.85
CA GLY A 85 -15.43 14.18 18.68
C GLY A 85 -14.20 14.72 17.96
N THR A 86 -12.98 14.45 18.44
CA THR A 86 -11.74 14.78 17.71
C THR A 86 -11.73 14.13 16.32
N THR A 87 -11.43 14.93 15.30
CA THR A 87 -11.30 14.45 13.91
C THR A 87 -9.88 13.99 13.62
N TYR A 88 -9.75 12.75 13.17
CA TYR A 88 -8.50 12.17 12.67
C TYR A 88 -8.52 12.13 11.14
N THR A 89 -7.35 12.24 10.53
CA THR A 89 -7.16 12.15 9.07
C THR A 89 -6.10 11.09 8.77
N VAL A 90 -6.41 10.11 7.94
CA VAL A 90 -5.45 9.08 7.53
C VAL A 90 -4.33 9.73 6.70
N GLY A 91 -3.07 9.47 7.08
CA GLY A 91 -1.91 10.08 6.43
C GLY A 91 -1.57 11.48 6.93
N SER A 92 -2.12 11.93 8.06
CA SER A 92 -1.77 13.19 8.72
C SER A 92 -1.81 13.09 10.25
N GLY A 93 -1.16 14.03 10.94
CA GLY A 93 -1.13 14.10 12.41
C GLY A 93 -0.69 12.79 13.04
N THR A 94 -1.46 12.30 14.01
CA THR A 94 -1.21 11.02 14.72
C THR A 94 -1.19 9.81 13.79
N LEU A 95 -1.75 9.92 12.58
CA LEU A 95 -1.83 8.83 11.59
C LEU A 95 -0.96 9.10 10.35
N ALA A 96 0.07 9.97 10.45
CA ALA A 96 0.91 10.39 9.33
C ALA A 96 1.64 9.24 8.61
N SER A 97 1.99 8.17 9.32
CA SER A 97 2.69 7.01 8.75
C SER A 97 1.79 6.07 7.95
N TYR A 98 0.47 6.22 8.02
CA TYR A 98 -0.48 5.25 7.47
C TYR A 98 -1.14 5.77 6.19
N SER A 99 -1.17 4.92 5.16
CA SER A 99 -1.89 5.21 3.91
C SER A 99 -3.31 4.65 3.91
N CYS A 100 -3.61 3.64 4.74
CA CYS A 100 -4.96 3.12 4.93
C CYS A 100 -5.10 2.41 6.28
N GLY A 101 -6.33 2.14 6.68
CA GLY A 101 -6.63 1.30 7.83
C GLY A 101 -8.12 1.02 7.98
N TRP A 102 -8.45 0.39 9.09
CA TRP A 102 -9.80 0.06 9.49
C TRP A 102 -10.11 0.75 10.81
N VAL A 103 -11.12 1.61 10.80
CA VAL A 103 -11.59 2.29 12.00
C VAL A 103 -12.75 1.50 12.60
N LEU A 104 -12.56 1.04 13.82
CA LEU A 104 -13.55 0.40 14.66
C LEU A 104 -14.14 1.44 15.62
N PHE A 105 -15.44 1.67 15.49
CA PHE A 105 -16.24 2.42 16.42
C PHE A 105 -16.89 1.45 17.39
N GLU A 106 -16.81 1.72 18.69
CA GLU A 106 -17.55 0.98 19.70
C GLU A 106 -18.10 1.95 20.72
N ASN A 107 -19.40 1.87 20.98
CA ASN A 107 -20.04 2.69 22.00
C ASN A 107 -21.06 1.83 22.71
N TYR A 108 -21.14 1.99 24.02
CA TYR A 108 -22.10 1.26 24.82
C TYR A 108 -22.54 2.04 26.04
N ASP A 109 -23.79 1.82 26.42
CA ASP A 109 -24.35 2.40 27.63
C ASP A 109 -24.19 1.42 28.78
N VAL A 110 -23.72 1.94 29.91
CA VAL A 110 -23.53 1.20 31.15
C VAL A 110 -24.49 1.65 32.25
N ASN A 111 -25.25 2.73 32.02
CA ASN A 111 -26.07 3.38 33.05
C ASN A 111 -27.58 3.31 32.75
N GLY A 112 -28.00 3.16 31.50
CA GLY A 112 -29.38 2.84 31.11
C GLY A 112 -30.46 3.90 31.41
N GLY A 113 -30.10 5.04 31.99
CA GLY A 113 -31.05 6.00 32.55
C GLY A 113 -31.23 7.31 31.77
N LEU A 114 -30.39 7.60 30.78
CA LEU A 114 -30.41 8.88 30.04
C LEU A 114 -30.36 8.66 28.53
N ASN A 115 -31.08 9.49 27.78
CA ASN A 115 -30.99 9.52 26.33
C ASN A 115 -29.65 10.08 25.88
N ARG A 116 -28.78 9.23 25.31
CA ARG A 116 -27.42 9.59 24.85
C ARG A 116 -27.18 9.02 23.47
N PHE A 117 -26.50 9.81 22.64
CA PHE A 117 -26.20 9.42 21.26
C PHE A 117 -24.72 9.62 20.96
N SER A 118 -24.05 8.53 20.61
CA SER A 118 -22.70 8.60 20.06
C SER A 118 -22.77 8.48 18.55
N TYR A 119 -22.25 9.48 17.84
CA TYR A 119 -22.33 9.53 16.38
C TYR A 119 -20.97 9.24 15.75
N TRP A 120 -20.97 8.45 14.69
CA TRP A 120 -19.77 8.05 13.97
C TRP A 120 -19.74 8.73 12.63
N TYR A 121 -18.63 9.37 12.32
CA TYR A 121 -18.47 10.09 11.07
C TYR A 121 -17.27 9.58 10.29
N ILE A 122 -17.45 9.46 8.97
CA ILE A 122 -16.40 9.36 7.97
C ILE A 122 -16.63 10.46 6.95
N ASN A 123 -15.62 11.27 6.64
CA ASN A 123 -15.72 12.40 5.72
C ASN A 123 -16.89 13.33 6.03
N ASN A 124 -17.10 13.57 7.32
CA ASN A 124 -18.20 14.37 7.87
C ASN A 124 -19.62 13.85 7.51
N LYS A 125 -19.74 12.58 7.11
CA LYS A 125 -21.01 11.87 6.92
C LYS A 125 -21.25 10.92 8.08
N GLU A 126 -22.45 10.95 8.65
CA GLU A 126 -22.85 9.98 9.68
C GLU A 126 -22.92 8.59 9.03
N VAL A 127 -22.10 7.66 9.52
CA VAL A 127 -22.04 6.27 9.02
C VAL A 127 -22.66 5.28 9.99
N GLY A 128 -22.98 5.74 11.19
CA GLY A 128 -23.64 4.95 12.22
C GLY A 128 -23.67 5.71 13.53
N ARG A 129 -24.36 5.12 14.49
CA ARG A 129 -24.51 5.68 15.82
C ARG A 129 -24.85 4.61 16.84
N GLN A 130 -24.63 4.96 18.10
CA GLN A 130 -25.21 4.30 19.25
C GLN A 130 -26.31 5.20 19.82
N ALA A 131 -27.44 4.60 20.20
CA ALA A 131 -28.55 5.27 20.85
C ALA A 131 -28.89 4.56 22.17
N SER A 132 -28.69 5.24 23.30
CA SER A 132 -29.04 4.73 24.63
C SER A 132 -30.14 5.56 25.28
N GLY A 133 -30.86 4.96 26.25
CA GLY A 133 -31.78 5.66 27.15
C GLY A 133 -33.21 5.12 27.20
N ALA A 134 -33.91 5.46 28.29
CA ALA A 134 -35.28 5.02 28.57
C ALA A 134 -36.28 5.58 27.53
N GLY A 135 -37.01 4.69 26.88
CA GLY A 135 -38.00 5.00 25.84
C GLY A 135 -37.57 4.57 24.42
N ASN A 136 -36.28 4.36 24.20
CA ASN A 136 -35.76 3.79 22.96
C ASN A 136 -35.38 2.33 23.23
N ALA A 137 -36.02 1.39 22.52
CA ALA A 137 -35.76 -0.03 22.69
C ALA A 137 -34.29 -0.38 22.36
N TRP A 138 -33.50 -0.50 23.41
CA TRP A 138 -32.25 -1.26 23.55
C TRP A 138 -31.26 -1.22 22.39
N THR A 139 -30.26 -0.34 22.50
CA THR A 139 -28.93 -0.68 22.02
C THR A 139 -27.90 -0.46 23.12
N THR A 140 -27.55 -1.53 23.84
CA THR A 140 -26.58 -1.46 24.92
C THR A 140 -25.17 -1.35 24.39
N PHE A 141 -24.86 -1.96 23.23
CA PHE A 141 -23.54 -1.92 22.59
C PHE A 141 -23.68 -1.89 21.07
N ASN A 142 -23.09 -0.87 20.43
CA ASN A 142 -23.03 -0.78 18.98
C ASN A 142 -21.56 -0.70 18.57
N SER A 143 -21.21 -1.52 17.60
CA SER A 143 -19.93 -1.42 16.93
C SER A 143 -20.08 -1.54 15.43
N ALA A 144 -19.18 -0.86 14.73
CA ALA A 144 -19.02 -1.02 13.30
C ALA A 144 -17.56 -0.76 12.95
N ILE A 145 -17.08 -1.48 11.96
CA ILE A 145 -15.74 -1.31 11.43
C ILE A 145 -15.82 -0.87 9.97
N PHE A 146 -15.05 0.15 9.62
CA PHE A 146 -15.03 0.72 8.28
C PHE A 146 -13.61 0.81 7.76
N PHE A 147 -13.43 0.50 6.48
CA PHE A 147 -12.18 0.79 5.79
C PHE A 147 -12.08 2.30 5.52
N VAL A 148 -10.90 2.86 5.74
CA VAL A 148 -10.56 4.25 5.46
C VAL A 148 -9.20 4.31 4.74
N ASN A 149 -9.09 5.20 3.77
CA ASN A 149 -7.92 5.39 2.95
C ASN A 149 -7.29 6.77 3.19
N LYS A 150 -6.12 7.02 2.63
CA LYS A 150 -5.39 8.28 2.78
C LYS A 150 -6.29 9.47 2.47
N ASN A 151 -6.21 10.48 3.33
CA ASN A 151 -7.04 11.70 3.35
C ASN A 151 -8.49 11.51 3.81
N ASP A 152 -8.97 10.28 4.05
CA ASP A 152 -10.25 10.12 4.74
C ASP A 152 -10.14 10.66 6.15
N THR A 153 -11.21 11.32 6.58
CA THR A 153 -11.36 11.85 7.93
C THR A 153 -12.37 11.02 8.69
N PHE A 154 -12.17 10.84 10.00
CA PHE A 154 -13.14 10.16 10.83
C PHE A 154 -13.14 10.67 12.27
N LYS A 155 -14.27 10.53 12.95
CA LYS A 155 -14.42 10.84 14.38
C LYS A 155 -15.52 10.03 15.02
N ASN A 156 -15.34 9.70 16.29
CA ASN A 156 -16.39 9.22 17.17
C ASN A 156 -16.78 10.40 18.09
N ALA A 157 -17.96 10.97 17.89
CA ALA A 157 -18.53 11.98 18.76
C ALA A 157 -19.28 11.29 19.89
N GLY A 158 -18.53 10.70 20.83
CA GLY A 158 -19.05 9.83 21.86
C GLY A 158 -19.76 10.57 22.98
N GLN A 159 -20.99 10.18 23.28
CA GLN A 159 -21.78 10.66 24.43
C GLN A 159 -22.32 9.51 25.30
N ALA A 160 -22.16 8.26 24.87
CA ALA A 160 -22.53 7.07 25.62
C ALA A 160 -21.71 6.93 26.90
N GLY A 161 -22.09 5.97 27.76
CA GLY A 161 -21.34 5.66 28.98
C GLY A 161 -19.88 5.29 28.70
N VAL A 162 -19.65 4.46 27.68
CA VAL A 162 -18.31 4.14 27.17
C VAL A 162 -18.24 4.36 25.67
N ASN A 163 -17.14 4.98 25.24
CA ASN A 163 -16.88 5.33 23.85
C ASN A 163 -15.45 4.93 23.52
N LYS A 164 -15.26 4.10 22.48
CA LYS A 164 -13.95 3.67 21.99
C LYS A 164 -13.84 3.95 20.50
N LEU A 165 -12.64 4.31 20.10
CA LEU A 165 -12.27 4.51 18.71
C LEU A 165 -10.92 3.84 18.50
N THR A 166 -10.89 2.82 17.66
CA THR A 166 -9.66 2.05 17.40
C THR A 166 -9.36 2.08 15.92
N PHE A 167 -8.14 2.44 15.55
CA PHE A 167 -7.64 2.41 14.18
C PHE A 167 -6.67 1.23 14.02
N TYR A 168 -6.96 0.34 13.09
CA TYR A 168 -6.08 -0.76 12.69
C TYR A 168 -5.42 -0.42 11.36
N PRO A 169 -4.10 -0.16 11.31
CA PRO A 169 -3.45 0.12 10.04
C PRO A 169 -3.53 -1.09 9.11
N CYS A 170 -3.50 -0.85 7.81
CA CYS A 170 -3.30 -1.89 6.81
C CYS A 170 -1.97 -2.63 7.05
N LYS A 171 -1.89 -3.96 6.80
CA LYS A 171 -0.67 -4.75 7.08
C LYS A 171 0.60 -4.29 6.36
N SER A 172 0.48 -3.63 5.21
CA SER A 172 1.62 -3.26 4.37
C SER A 172 2.14 -1.83 4.60
N PHE A 173 1.65 -1.09 5.60
CA PHE A 173 2.02 0.32 5.85
C PHE A 173 2.14 0.66 7.34
#